data_AF-A0A2P5Z4B0-F1
#
_entry.id   AF-A0A2P5Z4B0-F1
#
_cell.length_a   1.000
_cell.length_b   1.000
_cell.length_c   1.000
_cell.angle_alpha   90.00
_cell.angle_beta   90.00
_cell.angle_gamma   90.00
#
_symmetry.space_group_name_H-M   'P 1'
#
loop_
_entity.id
_entity.type
_entity.pdbx_description
1 polymer ?
#
loop_
_entity_poly.entity_id
_entity_poly.type
_entity_poly.pdbx_seq_one_letter_code
_entity_poly.pdbx_strand_id
1 'polypeptide(L)'
;MQEVWIDNTINASQQQPDGPFGDVGPVLERLLSLGASRRDLSLIYRMASYEAVFDTLYKMVDPGIKPDDAAMLFEDLLGSDPSGLDAGPGSAPEKNA
;
A
#
# COMPACT_ATOMS: atom_id res chain seq x y z
N MET A 1 12.65 7.58 6.64
CA MET A 1 12.34 7.11 5.28
C MET A 1 12.75 8.22 4.33
N GLN A 2 13.69 7.97 3.42
CA GLN A 2 14.03 8.96 2.39
C GLN A 2 12.91 8.97 1.33
N GLU A 3 12.61 10.12 0.75
CA GLU A 3 11.49 10.32 -0.21
C GLU A 3 11.69 9.62 -1.56
N VAL A 4 12.82 8.90 -1.72
CA VAL A 4 13.19 8.06 -2.87
C VAL A 4 12.18 6.94 -3.14
N TRP A 5 11.40 6.51 -2.14
CA TRP A 5 10.39 5.47 -2.33
C TRP A 5 9.36 5.86 -3.41
N ILE A 6 9.04 7.16 -3.54
CA ILE A 6 8.07 7.66 -4.52
C ILE A 6 8.55 7.36 -5.94
N ASP A 7 9.80 7.70 -6.25
CA ASP A 7 10.37 7.47 -7.59
C ASP A 7 10.52 5.98 -7.87
N ASN A 8 10.88 5.19 -6.85
CA ASN A 8 10.96 3.73 -6.98
C ASN A 8 9.59 3.11 -7.27
N THR A 9 8.53 3.57 -6.59
CA THR A 9 7.16 3.08 -6.83
C THR A 9 6.66 3.45 -8.22
N ILE A 10 6.90 4.69 -8.67
CA ILE A 10 6.56 5.13 -10.05
C ILE A 10 7.31 4.29 -11.09
N ASN A 11 8.61 4.08 -10.90
CA ASN A 11 9.41 3.27 -11.82
C ASN A 11 8.95 1.81 -11.84
N ALA A 12 8.61 1.24 -10.68
CA ALA A 12 8.12 -0.13 -10.57
C ALA A 12 6.78 -0.32 -11.29
N SER A 13 5.82 0.60 -11.11
CA SER A 13 4.53 0.52 -11.81
C SER A 13 4.67 0.67 -13.33
N GLN A 14 5.65 1.43 -13.81
CA GLN A 14 5.90 1.55 -15.25
C GLN A 14 6.47 0.26 -15.85
N GLN A 15 7.26 -0.49 -15.08
CA GLN A 15 7.83 -1.77 -15.51
C GLN A 15 6.80 -2.91 -15.47
N GLN A 16 5.88 -2.86 -14.50
CA GLN A 16 4.87 -3.88 -14.31
C GLN A 16 3.49 -3.25 -14.02
N PRO A 17 2.86 -2.63 -15.03
CA PRO A 17 1.60 -1.89 -14.86
C PRO A 17 0.44 -2.77 -14.41
N ASP A 18 0.45 -4.05 -14.78
CA ASP A 18 -0.56 -5.04 -14.39
C ASP A 18 -0.19 -5.82 -13.12
N GLY A 19 0.92 -5.45 -12.46
CA GLY A 19 1.38 -6.09 -11.22
C GLY A 19 0.62 -5.58 -9.98
N PRO A 20 0.82 -6.22 -8.82
CA PRO A 20 0.29 -5.73 -7.55
C PRO A 20 0.68 -4.26 -7.33
N PHE A 21 -0.29 -3.42 -6.96
CA PHE A 21 -0.12 -1.97 -6.78
C PHE A 21 0.37 -1.21 -8.04
N GLY A 22 0.19 -1.76 -9.24
CA GLY A 22 0.57 -1.12 -10.51
C GLY A 22 -0.12 0.22 -10.78
N ASP A 23 -1.24 0.48 -10.11
CA ASP A 23 -1.99 1.74 -10.17
C ASP A 23 -1.45 2.84 -9.25
N VAL A 24 -0.61 2.51 -8.25
CA VAL A 24 -0.09 3.47 -7.28
C VAL A 24 0.85 4.49 -7.92
N GLY A 25 1.69 4.10 -8.88
CA GLY A 25 2.59 5.05 -9.55
C GLY A 25 1.85 6.14 -10.33
N PRO A 26 0.88 5.81 -11.21
CA PRO A 26 0.02 6.81 -11.84
C PRO A 26 -0.72 7.73 -10.84
N VAL A 27 -1.13 7.19 -9.67
CA VAL A 27 -1.73 7.99 -8.59
C VAL A 27 -0.71 8.96 -7.99
N LEU A 28 0.51 8.51 -7.72
CA LEU A 28 1.59 9.36 -7.21
C LEU A 28 1.94 10.49 -8.18
N GLU A 29 2.10 10.18 -9.47
CA GLU A 29 2.34 11.19 -10.52
C GLU A 29 1.22 12.25 -10.55
N ARG A 30 -0.04 11.80 -10.49
CA ARG A 30 -1.21 12.69 -10.44
C ARG A 30 -1.19 13.58 -9.19
N LEU A 31 -0.98 13.02 -8.00
CA LEU A 31 -0.96 13.79 -6.75
C LEU A 31 0.18 14.82 -6.72
N LEU A 32 1.37 14.45 -7.20
CA LEU A 32 2.50 15.37 -7.33
C LEU A 32 2.17 16.51 -8.31
N SER A 33 1.52 16.22 -9.44
CA SER A 33 1.09 17.23 -10.41
C SER A 33 0.07 18.23 -9.85
N LEU A 34 -0.74 17.80 -8.88
CA LEU A 34 -1.71 18.63 -8.15
C LEU A 34 -1.08 19.41 -6.98
N GLY A 35 0.23 19.25 -6.74
CA GLY A 35 0.97 19.99 -5.72
C GLY A 35 1.07 19.30 -4.37
N ALA A 36 0.72 18.01 -4.26
CA ALA A 36 0.98 17.26 -3.03
C ALA A 36 2.49 17.23 -2.75
N SER A 37 2.89 17.50 -1.51
CA SER A 37 4.30 17.46 -1.15
C SER A 37 4.76 16.01 -0.97
N ARG A 38 5.96 15.69 -1.45
CA ARG A 38 6.62 14.39 -1.22
C ARG A 38 6.71 14.07 0.28
N ARG A 39 6.90 15.11 1.10
CA ARG A 39 6.98 15.00 2.55
C ARG A 39 5.68 14.52 3.17
N ASP A 40 4.54 15.08 2.76
CA ASP A 40 3.21 14.73 3.28
C ASP A 40 2.82 13.32 2.85
N LEU A 41 3.03 12.98 1.57
CA LEU A 41 2.82 11.61 1.07
C LEU A 41 3.67 10.61 1.87
N SER A 42 4.92 10.97 2.18
CA SER A 42 5.81 10.13 3.00
C SER A 42 5.38 10.04 4.48
N LEU A 43 4.64 11.02 5.03
CA LEU A 43 4.07 10.92 6.37
C LEU A 43 2.93 9.90 6.41
N ILE A 44 2.05 9.94 5.42
CA ILE A 44 0.94 8.99 5.28
C ILE A 44 1.49 7.58 5.07
N TYR A 45 2.40 7.42 4.11
CA TYR A 45 3.00 6.13 3.81
C TYR A 45 3.75 5.54 5.02
N ARG A 46 4.43 6.38 5.82
CA ARG A 46 5.07 5.94 7.07
C ARG A 46 4.06 5.43 8.11
N MET A 47 2.91 6.09 8.25
CA MET A 47 1.85 5.65 9.17
C MET A 47 1.32 4.28 8.76
N ALA A 48 0.90 4.13 7.51
CA ALA A 48 0.39 2.86 6.98
C ALA A 48 1.44 1.74 7.08
N SER A 49 2.70 2.03 6.74
CA SER A 49 3.80 1.07 6.89
C SER A 49 4.02 0.66 8.35
N TYR A 50 3.91 1.61 9.27
CA TYR A 50 4.05 1.33 10.70
C TYR A 50 2.93 0.42 11.20
N GLU A 51 1.68 0.73 10.88
CA GLU A 51 0.52 -0.07 11.29
C GLU A 51 0.61 -1.49 10.72
N ALA A 52 0.89 -1.63 9.42
CA ALA A 52 1.04 -2.93 8.78
C ALA A 52 2.14 -3.78 9.46
N VAL A 53 3.31 -3.19 9.73
CA VAL A 53 4.42 -3.91 10.40
C VAL A 53 4.09 -4.20 11.86
N PHE A 54 3.57 -3.21 12.59
CA PHE A 54 3.25 -3.35 14.00
C PHE A 54 2.18 -4.42 14.21
N ASP A 55 1.06 -4.35 13.49
CA ASP A 55 -0.03 -5.32 13.60
C ASP A 55 0.45 -6.71 13.23
N THR A 56 1.28 -6.84 12.19
CA THR A 56 1.87 -8.13 11.82
C THR A 56 2.73 -8.70 12.94
N LEU A 57 3.69 -7.92 13.43
CA LEU A 57 4.60 -8.38 14.48
C LEU A 57 3.87 -8.66 15.80
N TYR A 58 2.90 -7.81 16.16
CA TYR A 58 2.08 -7.98 17.35
C TYR A 58 1.28 -9.28 17.27
N LYS A 59 0.63 -9.53 16.13
CA LYS A 59 -0.15 -10.75 15.93
C LYS A 59 0.70 -12.02 15.90
N MET A 60 1.95 -11.94 15.43
CA MET A 60 2.88 -13.07 15.45
C MET A 60 3.35 -13.48 16.86
N VAL A 61 3.34 -12.55 17.82
CA VAL A 61 3.77 -12.81 19.22
C VAL A 61 2.61 -12.96 20.19
N ASP A 62 1.37 -12.77 19.72
CA ASP A 62 0.17 -12.96 20.53
C ASP A 62 -0.09 -14.46 20.76
N PRO A 63 -0.03 -14.96 22.01
CA PRO A 63 -0.26 -16.37 22.31
C PRO A 63 -1.70 -16.82 22.01
N GLY A 64 -2.63 -15.89 21.79
CA GLY A 64 -4.02 -16.15 21.40
C GLY A 64 -4.23 -16.31 19.90
N ILE A 65 -3.24 -15.95 19.06
CA ILE A 65 -3.32 -16.09 17.61
C ILE A 65 -2.64 -17.39 17.19
N LYS A 66 -3.35 -18.21 16.41
CA LYS A 66 -2.76 -19.44 15.91
C LYS A 66 -1.74 -19.09 14.82
N PRO A 67 -0.63 -19.83 14.71
CA PRO A 67 0.35 -19.60 13.65
C PRO A 67 -0.26 -19.56 12.23
N ASP A 68 -1.31 -20.34 11.99
CA ASP A 68 -2.04 -20.38 10.72
C ASP A 68 -2.87 -19.10 10.46
N ASP A 69 -3.32 -18.41 11.50
CA ASP A 69 -4.05 -17.14 11.39
C ASP A 69 -3.09 -15.99 11.01
N ALA A 70 -1.82 -16.07 11.45
CA ALA A 70 -0.79 -15.11 11.06
C ALA A 70 -0.23 -15.37 9.64
N ALA A 71 -0.33 -16.60 9.13
CA ALA A 71 0.11 -16.95 7.78
C ALA A 71 -0.74 -16.27 6.69
N MET A 72 -1.99 -15.93 7.01
CA MET A 72 -2.93 -15.28 6.09
C MET A 72 -2.97 -13.76 6.23
N LEU A 73 -2.12 -13.17 7.08
CA LEU A 73 -2.18 -11.72 7.33
C LEU A 73 -1.89 -10.87 6.10
N PHE A 74 -1.09 -11.39 5.17
CA PHE A 74 -0.82 -10.69 3.92
C PHE A 74 -2.08 -10.63 3.04
N GLU A 75 -2.94 -11.66 3.06
CA GLU A 75 -4.24 -11.66 2.36
C GLU A 75 -5.22 -10.69 3.02
N ASP A 76 -5.26 -10.62 4.36
CA ASP A 76 -6.05 -9.60 5.07
C ASP A 76 -5.63 -8.18 4.68
N LEU A 77 -4.32 -7.96 4.52
CA LEU A 77 -3.78 -6.67 4.09
C LEU A 77 -4.14 -6.37 2.62
N LEU A 78 -4.05 -7.37 1.73
CA LEU A 78 -4.44 -7.24 0.32
C LEU A 78 -5.94 -6.98 0.15
N GLY A 79 -6.78 -7.65 0.94
CA GLY A 79 -8.24 -7.52 0.94
C GLY A 79 -8.77 -6.29 1.70
N SER A 80 -7.91 -5.58 2.44
CA SER A 80 -8.27 -4.32 3.12
C SER A 80 -8.34 -3.11 2.18
N ASP A 81 -8.09 -3.33 0.88
CA ASP A 81 -8.24 -2.33 -0.15
C ASP A 81 -9.70 -1.79 -0.19
N PRO A 82 -9.91 -0.46 -0.24
CA PRO A 82 -11.25 0.15 -0.24
C PRO A 82 -12.18 -0.29 -1.39
N SER A 83 -11.67 -0.85 -2.48
CA SER A 83 -12.50 -1.44 -3.55
C SER A 83 -13.04 -2.83 -3.26
N GLY A 84 -12.44 -3.57 -2.32
CA GLY A 84 -12.69 -4.99 -2.14
C GLY A 84 -12.09 -5.91 -3.23
N LEU A 85 -11.13 -5.42 -4.01
CA LEU A 85 -10.30 -6.23 -4.92
C LEU A 85 -8.90 -6.45 -4.30
N ASP A 86 -8.32 -7.63 -4.49
CA ASP A 86 -6.98 -7.98 -3.97
C ASP A 86 -5.88 -7.15 -4.64
N ALA A 87 -5.57 -5.94 -4.13
CA ALA A 87 -4.48 -5.02 -4.52
C ALA A 87 -4.02 -5.01 -6.00
N GLY A 88 -4.92 -5.33 -6.91
CA GLY A 88 -4.67 -5.49 -8.33
C GLY A 88 -5.00 -4.20 -9.08
N PRO A 89 -4.62 -4.08 -10.36
CA PRO A 89 -4.96 -2.92 -11.17
C PRO A 89 -6.46 -2.62 -11.12
N GLY A 90 -6.82 -1.40 -10.71
CA GLY A 90 -8.23 -0.98 -10.54
C GLY A 90 -8.82 -1.26 -9.16
N SER A 91 -8.01 -1.73 -8.20
CA SER A 91 -8.41 -1.81 -6.79
C SER A 91 -8.48 -0.43 -6.14
N ALA A 92 -7.81 0.61 -6.62
CA ALA A 92 -8.17 1.96 -6.17
C ALA A 92 -9.51 2.41 -6.83
N PRO A 93 -10.63 2.56 -6.09
CA PRO A 93 -11.86 3.05 -6.69
C PRO A 93 -11.66 4.46 -7.25
N GLU A 94 -12.12 4.71 -8.48
CA GLU A 94 -12.13 6.05 -9.05
C GLU A 94 -13.00 6.96 -8.17
N LYS A 95 -12.44 8.09 -7.73
CA LYS A 95 -13.21 9.08 -6.97
C LYS A 95 -14.14 9.85 -7.92
N ASN A 96 -15.30 9.24 -8.17
CA ASN A 96 -16.47 9.70 -8.92
C ASN A 96 -16.32 9.74 -10.46
N ALA A 97 -17.09 8.89 -11.13
CA ALA A 97 -17.84 9.29 -12.32
C ALA A 97 -19.08 10.10 -11.91
#